data_AF-A0A7X7LJP2-F1
#
_entry.id   AF-A0A7X7LJP2-F1
#
_cell.length_a   1.000
_cell.length_b   1.000
_cell.length_c   1.000
_cell.angle_alpha   90.00
_cell.angle_beta   90.00
_cell.angle_gamma   90.00
#
_symmetry.space_group_name_H-M   'P 1'
#
loop_
_entity.id
_entity.type
_entity.pdbx_description
1 polymer ?
#
loop_
_entity_poly.entity_id
_entity_poly.type
_entity_poly.pdbx_seq_one_letter_code
_entity_poly.pdbx_strand_id
1 'polypeptide(L)'
;MESSETIERFGGLTKEEPLACVDDNILLPNTCVLESLEPFSGYYSEVLSDHKPQYLYLMLDEAYSFESITRATLKVRELFRQPIDVVTGRITLFNQTIQMLRVRNLEQYNHISVIQEYYQDMGIHFKKRTKKFVKESAIIQLDKFFYLGPLGDNMYVDQSQPHHGYFLIPQPIEWGMFKELTKEVKYETDLLFFDAATCYFFEGQKIYDMVRIYRENLSLERLKAIRDRYLKLLSKWK
;
A
#
# COMPACT_ATOMS: atom_id res chain seq x y z
N MET A 1 27.02 8.96 -15.12
CA MET A 1 25.79 8.59 -14.40
C MET A 1 26.19 8.37 -12.95
N GLU A 2 26.03 9.39 -12.12
CA GLU A 2 26.23 9.24 -10.68
C GLU A 2 25.19 8.25 -10.17
N SER A 3 25.61 7.28 -9.36
CA SER A 3 24.67 6.38 -8.71
C SER A 3 23.77 7.24 -7.81
N SER A 4 22.47 7.36 -8.14
CA SER A 4 21.54 7.95 -7.19
C SER A 4 21.55 7.07 -5.95
N GLU A 5 22.01 7.62 -4.82
CA GLU A 5 22.07 6.88 -3.57
C GLU A 5 20.65 6.46 -3.17
N THR A 6 20.38 5.15 -3.22
CA THR A 6 19.10 4.60 -2.78
C THR A 6 19.15 4.45 -1.27
N ILE A 7 18.18 5.06 -0.60
CA ILE A 7 18.06 5.05 0.85
C ILE A 7 16.96 4.07 1.25
N GLU A 8 17.30 3.01 1.97
CA GLU A 8 16.32 2.08 2.54
C GLU A 8 15.80 2.60 3.89
N ARG A 9 14.48 2.65 4.07
CA ARG A 9 13.84 3.03 5.34
C ARG A 9 12.67 2.13 5.66
N PHE A 10 12.54 1.72 6.92
CA PHE A 10 11.36 0.98 7.40
C PHE A 10 10.30 1.94 7.95
N GLY A 11 9.03 1.64 7.68
CA GLY A 11 7.93 2.43 8.21
C GLY A 11 6.55 1.96 7.78
N GLY A 12 5.58 2.86 7.83
CA GLY A 12 4.18 2.56 7.57
C GLY A 12 3.58 3.34 6.40
N LEU A 13 2.55 2.79 5.78
CA LEU A 13 1.72 3.47 4.78
C LEU A 13 0.25 3.22 5.07
N THR A 14 -0.58 4.26 5.09
CA THR A 14 -2.03 4.16 5.22
C THR A 14 -2.72 4.66 3.96
N LYS A 15 -3.65 3.86 3.42
CA LYS A 15 -4.46 4.19 2.25
C LYS A 15 -5.89 3.66 2.40
N GLU A 16 -6.80 4.13 1.56
CA GLU A 16 -8.16 3.60 1.45
C GLU A 16 -8.42 3.17 0.02
N GLU A 17 -9.05 2.01 -0.15
CA GLU A 17 -9.43 1.50 -1.47
C GLU A 17 -10.66 0.59 -1.39
N PRO A 18 -11.42 0.45 -2.49
CA PRO A 18 -12.52 -0.49 -2.56
C PRO A 18 -12.00 -1.93 -2.73
N LEU A 19 -12.46 -2.82 -1.86
CA LEU A 19 -12.13 -4.25 -1.88
C LEU A 19 -13.32 -5.12 -2.27
N ALA A 20 -13.02 -6.29 -2.81
CA ALA A 20 -13.97 -7.36 -3.11
C ALA A 20 -13.45 -8.71 -2.59
N CYS A 21 -14.36 -9.66 -2.36
CA CYS A 21 -14.00 -11.04 -2.06
C CYS A 21 -13.60 -11.80 -3.34
N VAL A 22 -12.42 -12.43 -3.33
CA VAL A 22 -11.97 -13.34 -4.41
C VAL A 22 -12.83 -14.61 -4.44
N ASP A 23 -13.08 -15.24 -5.61
CA ASP A 23 -13.86 -16.49 -5.69
C ASP A 23 -13.21 -17.64 -4.88
N ASP A 24 -14.01 -18.49 -4.23
CA ASP A 24 -13.54 -19.60 -3.39
C ASP A 24 -12.85 -20.70 -4.20
N ASN A 25 -13.17 -20.87 -5.49
CA ASN A 25 -12.69 -21.98 -6.33
C ASN A 25 -11.16 -21.97 -6.56
N ILE A 26 -10.50 -20.85 -6.28
CA ILE A 26 -9.05 -20.63 -6.51
C ILE A 26 -8.28 -20.42 -5.19
N LEU A 27 -8.95 -20.62 -4.06
CA LEU A 27 -8.40 -20.41 -2.73
C LEU A 27 -8.30 -21.74 -1.98
N LEU A 28 -7.47 -21.77 -0.92
CA LEU A 28 -7.60 -22.82 0.07
C LEU A 28 -9.00 -22.81 0.71
N PRO A 29 -9.59 -23.99 1.00
CA PRO A 29 -10.93 -24.08 1.56
C PRO A 29 -11.11 -23.23 2.82
N ASN A 30 -12.22 -22.51 2.88
CA ASN A 30 -12.59 -21.66 4.01
C ASN A 30 -11.57 -20.55 4.31
N THR A 31 -10.83 -20.02 3.34
CA THR A 31 -9.96 -18.86 3.56
C THR A 31 -10.59 -17.56 3.07
N CYS A 32 -10.21 -16.45 3.70
CA CYS A 32 -10.67 -15.12 3.33
C CYS A 32 -9.55 -14.38 2.59
N VAL A 33 -9.70 -14.27 1.27
CA VAL A 33 -8.86 -13.43 0.42
C VAL A 33 -9.68 -12.31 -0.19
N LEU A 34 -9.14 -11.10 -0.14
CA LEU A 34 -9.72 -9.91 -0.75
C LEU A 34 -8.84 -9.44 -1.92
N GLU A 35 -9.44 -8.78 -2.90
CA GLU A 35 -8.74 -8.10 -3.98
C GLU A 35 -9.12 -6.63 -4.05
N SER A 36 -8.17 -5.80 -4.45
CA SER A 36 -8.41 -4.39 -4.75
C SER A 36 -9.10 -4.24 -6.10
N LEU A 37 -10.21 -3.52 -6.15
CA LEU A 37 -10.87 -3.17 -7.41
C LEU A 37 -10.21 -1.96 -8.08
N GLU A 38 -9.75 -1.00 -7.26
CA GLU A 38 -9.21 0.27 -7.71
C GLU A 38 -8.05 0.68 -6.77
N PRO A 39 -6.85 0.06 -6.89
CA PRO A 39 -5.75 0.31 -5.97
C PRO A 39 -5.23 1.76 -6.01
N PHE A 40 -5.63 2.53 -7.03
CA PHE A 40 -5.33 3.96 -7.18
C PHE A 40 -6.59 4.73 -7.60
N SER A 41 -7.70 4.55 -6.88
CA SER A 41 -9.01 5.16 -7.16
C SER A 41 -8.98 6.69 -7.31
N GLY A 42 -8.02 7.37 -6.67
CA GLY A 42 -7.81 8.82 -6.84
C GLY A 42 -7.22 9.26 -8.19
N TYR A 43 -6.71 8.33 -8.99
CA TYR A 43 -6.06 8.56 -10.30
C TYR A 43 -6.83 7.92 -11.46
N TYR A 44 -7.18 6.62 -11.36
CA TYR A 44 -8.00 5.96 -12.37
C TYR A 44 -9.45 5.92 -11.90
N SER A 45 -10.34 6.64 -12.57
CA SER A 45 -11.78 6.44 -12.40
C SER A 45 -12.33 5.33 -13.32
N GLU A 46 -11.67 5.01 -14.43
CA GLU A 46 -12.27 4.20 -15.51
C GLU A 46 -11.27 3.40 -16.38
N VAL A 47 -10.14 2.94 -15.85
CA VAL A 47 -9.25 2.03 -16.62
C VAL A 47 -9.43 0.60 -16.13
N LEU A 48 -10.36 -0.11 -16.77
CA LEU A 48 -10.40 -1.58 -16.73
C LEU A 48 -9.17 -2.09 -17.51
N SER A 49 -8.20 -2.70 -16.82
CA SER A 49 -7.09 -3.36 -17.51
C SER A 49 -6.46 -4.52 -16.74
N ASP A 50 -6.48 -5.63 -17.46
CA ASP A 50 -5.76 -6.91 -17.37
C ASP A 50 -6.14 -7.99 -16.35
N HIS A 51 -6.19 -9.22 -16.87
CA HIS A 51 -6.64 -10.49 -16.27
C HIS A 51 -5.78 -11.04 -15.11
N LYS A 52 -5.03 -10.18 -14.41
CA LYS A 52 -4.09 -10.59 -13.35
C LYS A 52 -4.44 -9.93 -12.00
N PRO A 53 -4.28 -10.64 -10.89
CA PRO A 53 -4.50 -10.07 -9.57
C PRO A 53 -3.45 -9.00 -9.27
N GLN A 54 -3.86 -7.74 -9.16
CA GLN A 54 -2.93 -6.64 -8.92
C GLN A 54 -2.53 -6.52 -7.44
N TYR A 55 -3.53 -6.49 -6.55
CA TYR A 55 -3.37 -6.33 -5.11
C TYR A 55 -4.31 -7.30 -4.40
N LEU A 56 -3.73 -8.30 -3.76
CA LEU A 56 -4.46 -9.29 -2.97
C LEU A 56 -4.16 -9.09 -1.49
N TYR A 57 -5.14 -9.43 -0.66
CA TYR A 57 -5.03 -9.37 0.79
C TYR A 57 -5.43 -10.71 1.39
N LEU A 58 -4.44 -11.47 1.85
CA LEU A 58 -4.66 -12.72 2.56
C LEU A 58 -4.92 -12.40 4.03
N MET A 59 -6.16 -12.58 4.48
CA MET A 59 -6.56 -12.22 5.84
C MET A 59 -6.06 -13.28 6.82
N LEU A 60 -5.33 -12.88 7.86
CA LEU A 60 -4.80 -13.78 8.88
C LEU A 60 -5.83 -14.04 9.98
N ASP A 61 -5.82 -15.23 10.55
CA ASP A 61 -6.76 -15.63 11.61
C ASP A 61 -6.42 -15.05 12.98
N GLU A 62 -5.13 -14.83 13.22
CA GLU A 62 -4.59 -14.21 14.42
C GLU A 62 -3.51 -13.16 14.11
N ALA A 63 -2.94 -12.59 15.17
CA ALA A 63 -1.86 -11.63 15.08
C ALA A 63 -0.49 -12.34 15.18
N TYR A 64 0.26 -12.33 14.09
CA TYR A 64 1.63 -12.83 14.01
C TYR A 64 2.62 -11.67 14.12
N SER A 65 3.80 -11.96 14.69
CA SER A 65 4.86 -10.95 14.79
C SER A 65 5.40 -10.56 13.41
N PHE A 66 5.87 -9.33 13.27
CA PHE A 66 6.53 -8.86 12.05
C PHE A 66 7.72 -9.75 11.66
N GLU A 67 8.48 -10.20 12.65
CA GLU A 67 9.63 -11.08 12.46
C GLU A 67 9.22 -12.44 11.88
N SER A 68 8.16 -13.06 12.43
CA SER A 68 7.67 -14.36 11.98
C SER A 68 7.14 -14.30 10.56
N ILE A 69 6.37 -13.27 10.22
CA ILE A 69 5.90 -13.04 8.85
C ILE A 69 7.05 -12.76 7.90
N THR A 70 8.05 -11.97 8.32
CA THR A 70 9.21 -11.64 7.48
C THR A 70 10.00 -12.89 7.16
N ARG A 71 10.27 -13.76 8.14
CA ARG A 71 10.95 -15.05 7.89
C ARG A 71 10.16 -15.96 6.96
N ALA A 72 8.86 -16.08 7.17
CA ALA A 72 8.00 -16.88 6.30
C ALA A 72 8.03 -16.33 4.87
N THR A 73 7.91 -15.02 4.70
CA THR A 73 7.94 -14.34 3.40
C THR A 73 9.26 -14.55 2.64
N LEU A 74 10.40 -14.53 3.33
CA LEU A 74 11.70 -14.83 2.71
C LEU A 74 11.73 -16.26 2.15
N LYS A 75 11.27 -17.24 2.93
CA LYS A 75 11.19 -18.64 2.47
C LYS A 75 10.18 -18.83 1.34
N VAL A 76 9.01 -18.19 1.40
CA VAL A 76 7.99 -18.24 0.33
C VAL A 76 8.58 -17.73 -0.99
N ARG A 77 9.38 -16.67 -0.97
CA ARG A 77 10.09 -16.17 -2.18
C ARG A 77 11.06 -17.19 -2.76
N GLU A 78 11.79 -17.91 -1.91
CA GLU A 78 12.71 -18.98 -2.35
C GLU A 78 11.98 -20.18 -2.97
N LEU A 79 10.84 -20.57 -2.38
CA LEU A 79 10.04 -21.71 -2.83
C LEU A 79 9.25 -21.41 -4.11
N PHE A 80 8.62 -20.23 -4.19
CA PHE A 80 7.73 -19.88 -5.29
C PHE A 80 8.46 -19.59 -6.60
N ARG A 81 9.73 -19.13 -6.54
CA ARG A 81 10.63 -18.90 -7.69
C ARG A 81 10.08 -17.97 -8.80
N GLN A 82 9.02 -17.22 -8.51
CA GLN A 82 8.49 -16.16 -9.37
C GLN A 82 8.50 -14.83 -8.59
N PRO A 83 8.56 -13.68 -9.28
CA PRO A 83 8.52 -12.38 -8.61
C PRO A 83 7.24 -12.19 -7.81
N ILE A 84 7.36 -12.00 -6.49
CA ILE A 84 6.25 -11.64 -5.60
C ILE A 84 6.68 -10.54 -4.64
N ASP A 85 5.80 -9.56 -4.44
CA ASP A 85 5.94 -8.55 -3.40
C ASP A 85 4.88 -8.81 -2.32
N VAL A 86 5.35 -9.29 -1.16
CA VAL A 86 4.50 -9.54 0.00
C VAL A 86 4.89 -8.61 1.13
N VAL A 87 3.89 -7.93 1.68
CA VAL A 87 4.03 -6.96 2.76
C VAL A 87 2.96 -7.24 3.80
N THR A 88 3.32 -7.26 5.08
CA THR A 88 2.35 -7.39 6.17
C THR A 88 1.66 -6.06 6.44
N GLY A 89 0.44 -6.15 6.95
CA GLY A 89 -0.30 -4.97 7.34
C GLY A 89 -1.56 -5.32 8.11
N ARG A 90 -2.44 -4.33 8.23
CA ARG A 90 -3.77 -4.45 8.79
C ARG A 90 -4.78 -3.86 7.82
N ILE A 91 -5.95 -4.47 7.79
CA ILE A 91 -7.13 -3.94 7.11
C ILE A 91 -8.19 -3.64 8.16
N THR A 92 -8.73 -2.43 8.11
CA THR A 92 -9.93 -2.05 8.85
C THR A 92 -11.12 -2.02 7.89
N LEU A 93 -12.07 -2.92 8.12
CA LEU A 93 -13.29 -3.07 7.33
C LEU A 93 -14.43 -3.45 8.28
N PHE A 94 -15.62 -2.86 8.10
CA PHE A 94 -16.78 -3.06 9.00
C PHE A 94 -16.46 -2.88 10.49
N ASN A 95 -15.66 -1.87 10.83
CA ASN A 95 -15.16 -1.59 12.18
C ASN A 95 -14.36 -2.74 12.81
N GLN A 96 -13.83 -3.66 12.00
CA GLN A 96 -12.92 -4.71 12.44
C GLN A 96 -11.56 -4.52 11.81
N THR A 97 -10.52 -4.53 12.63
CA THR A 97 -9.14 -4.49 12.18
C THR A 97 -8.53 -5.88 12.25
N ILE A 98 -8.05 -6.38 11.12
CA ILE A 98 -7.51 -7.74 10.98
C ILE A 98 -6.13 -7.65 10.32
N GLN A 99 -5.17 -8.43 10.80
CA GLN A 99 -3.85 -8.52 10.17
C GLN A 99 -3.95 -9.27 8.83
N MET A 100 -3.15 -8.85 7.87
CA MET A 100 -3.17 -9.43 6.54
C MET A 100 -1.77 -9.44 5.92
N LEU A 101 -1.63 -10.25 4.87
CA LEU A 101 -0.53 -10.19 3.92
C LEU A 101 -1.03 -9.59 2.62
N ARG A 102 -0.48 -8.44 2.22
CA ARG A 102 -0.71 -7.88 0.89
C ARG A 102 0.25 -8.54 -0.09
N VAL A 103 -0.29 -9.21 -1.11
CA VAL A 103 0.47 -9.84 -2.19
C VAL A 103 0.29 -9.05 -3.48
N ARG A 104 1.39 -8.79 -4.18
CA ARG A 104 1.48 -8.11 -5.48
C ARG A 104 2.36 -8.89 -6.45
N ASN A 105 2.23 -8.55 -7.73
CA ASN A 105 2.99 -9.12 -8.85
C ASN A 105 2.72 -10.61 -9.05
N LEU A 106 1.57 -11.09 -8.60
CA LEU A 106 1.17 -12.47 -8.80
C LEU A 106 0.70 -12.65 -10.26
N GLU A 107 1.33 -13.56 -11.00
CA GLU A 107 1.06 -13.69 -12.43
C GLU A 107 -0.30 -14.34 -12.75
N GLN A 108 -0.80 -15.19 -11.85
CA GLN A 108 -2.00 -16.01 -12.07
C GLN A 108 -2.78 -16.18 -10.76
N TYR A 109 -4.11 -16.21 -10.85
CA TYR A 109 -5.01 -16.37 -9.70
C TYR A 109 -4.92 -17.74 -9.01
N ASN A 110 -4.62 -18.80 -9.74
CA ASN A 110 -4.39 -20.15 -9.17
C ASN A 110 -3.13 -20.22 -8.27
N HIS A 111 -2.20 -19.27 -8.38
CA HIS A 111 -1.04 -19.21 -7.49
C HIS A 111 -1.40 -18.75 -6.08
N ILE A 112 -2.62 -18.24 -5.85
CA ILE A 112 -3.06 -17.80 -4.52
C ILE A 112 -3.05 -18.97 -3.55
N SER A 113 -3.66 -20.11 -3.91
CA SER A 113 -3.69 -21.29 -3.04
C SER A 113 -2.28 -21.82 -2.75
N VAL A 114 -1.37 -21.79 -3.73
CA VAL A 114 0.03 -22.21 -3.56
C VAL A 114 0.75 -21.34 -2.53
N ILE A 115 0.58 -20.01 -2.60
CA ILE A 115 1.14 -19.10 -1.60
C ILE A 115 0.53 -19.36 -0.22
N GLN A 116 -0.78 -19.60 -0.16
CA GLN A 116 -1.44 -19.94 1.10
C GLN A 116 -0.88 -21.24 1.71
N GLU A 117 -0.66 -22.27 0.91
CA GLU A 117 -0.05 -23.54 1.37
C GLU A 117 1.34 -23.31 1.98
N TYR A 118 2.21 -22.57 1.30
CA TYR A 118 3.55 -22.28 1.83
C TYR A 118 3.52 -21.52 3.15
N TYR A 119 2.59 -20.57 3.32
CA TYR A 119 2.43 -19.88 4.60
C TYR A 119 1.88 -20.81 5.69
N GLN A 120 0.91 -21.67 5.38
CA GLN A 120 0.38 -22.65 6.33
C GLN A 120 1.43 -23.66 6.79
N ASP A 121 2.29 -24.14 5.88
CA ASP A 121 3.41 -25.04 6.20
C ASP A 121 4.42 -24.39 7.17
N MET A 122 4.43 -23.05 7.25
CA MET A 122 5.26 -22.26 8.16
C MET A 122 4.52 -21.78 9.40
N GLY A 123 3.28 -22.26 9.61
CA GLY A 123 2.45 -21.93 10.78
C GLY A 123 1.74 -20.58 10.70
N ILE A 124 1.60 -20.00 9.50
CA ILE A 124 0.79 -18.78 9.27
C ILE A 124 -0.56 -19.20 8.67
N HIS A 125 -1.63 -19.03 9.43
CA HIS A 125 -2.97 -19.45 9.08
C HIS A 125 -3.87 -18.28 8.67
N PHE A 126 -4.95 -18.62 7.95
CA PHE A 126 -5.83 -17.64 7.31
C PHE A 126 -7.21 -17.62 7.93
N LYS A 127 -7.77 -16.43 8.05
CA LYS A 127 -9.11 -16.19 8.57
C LYS A 127 -10.15 -16.90 7.72
N LYS A 128 -11.13 -17.50 8.38
CA LYS A 128 -12.31 -18.03 7.70
C LYS A 128 -13.19 -16.93 7.13
N ARG A 129 -13.63 -17.11 5.88
CA ARG A 129 -14.61 -16.24 5.25
C ARG A 129 -15.97 -16.42 5.91
N THR A 130 -16.54 -15.33 6.42
CA THR A 130 -17.87 -15.33 7.07
C THR A 130 -18.96 -14.69 6.22
N LYS A 131 -18.59 -13.70 5.39
CA LYS A 131 -19.53 -12.95 4.52
C LYS A 131 -18.84 -12.59 3.21
N LYS A 132 -19.55 -12.73 2.09
CA LYS A 132 -19.13 -12.21 0.78
C LYS A 132 -19.62 -10.77 0.60
N PHE A 133 -18.79 -9.96 -0.04
CA PHE A 133 -19.13 -8.61 -0.49
C PHE A 133 -18.39 -8.32 -1.79
N VAL A 134 -18.95 -7.38 -2.57
CA VAL A 134 -18.49 -7.10 -3.94
C VAL A 134 -17.75 -5.77 -4.04
N LYS A 135 -18.08 -4.76 -3.23
CA LYS A 135 -17.38 -3.46 -3.23
C LYS A 135 -17.57 -2.77 -1.90
N GLU A 136 -16.53 -2.78 -1.06
CA GLU A 136 -16.55 -2.13 0.25
C GLU A 136 -15.26 -1.38 0.50
N SER A 137 -15.36 -0.17 1.06
CA SER A 137 -14.19 0.66 1.34
C SER A 137 -13.46 0.16 2.58
N ALA A 138 -12.15 -0.02 2.47
CA ALA A 138 -11.29 -0.48 3.56
C ALA A 138 -10.11 0.45 3.78
N ILE A 139 -9.75 0.69 5.05
CA ILE A 139 -8.50 1.36 5.40
C ILE A 139 -7.41 0.30 5.52
N ILE A 140 -6.37 0.41 4.70
CA ILE A 140 -5.21 -0.47 4.68
C ILE A 140 -4.02 0.25 5.31
N GLN A 141 -3.38 -0.42 6.25
CA GLN A 141 -2.14 0.03 6.90
C GLN A 141 -1.06 -1.01 6.63
N LEU A 142 0.01 -0.65 5.95
CA LEU A 142 1.12 -1.53 5.59
C LEU A 142 2.35 -1.21 6.43
N ASP A 143 3.07 -2.25 6.86
CA ASP A 143 4.41 -2.13 7.45
C ASP A 143 5.43 -2.52 6.38
N LYS A 144 6.12 -1.54 5.77
CA LYS A 144 6.97 -1.77 4.60
C LYS A 144 8.33 -1.07 4.66
N PHE A 145 9.24 -1.59 3.85
CA PHE A 145 10.47 -0.92 3.48
C PHE A 145 10.22 -0.01 2.27
N PHE A 146 10.76 1.21 2.35
CA PHE A 146 10.80 2.19 1.28
C PHE A 146 12.22 2.25 0.73
N TYR A 147 12.34 2.33 -0.59
CA TYR A 147 13.61 2.51 -1.28
C TYR A 147 13.58 3.88 -1.95
N LEU A 148 14.14 4.87 -1.26
CA LEU A 148 13.97 6.29 -1.57
C LEU A 148 15.17 6.83 -2.34
N GLY A 149 14.91 7.46 -3.49
CA GLY A 149 15.88 8.29 -4.21
C GLY A 149 15.68 9.77 -3.84
N PRO A 150 16.64 10.45 -3.20
CA PRO A 150 16.51 11.86 -2.85
C PRO A 150 16.35 12.75 -4.08
N LEU A 151 15.41 13.69 -4.04
CA LEU A 151 15.20 14.71 -5.07
C LEU A 151 15.54 16.13 -4.59
N GLY A 152 15.98 16.27 -3.34
CA GLY A 152 16.13 17.57 -2.66
C GLY A 152 14.82 18.10 -2.07
N ASP A 153 14.90 19.19 -1.33
CA ASP A 153 13.75 19.86 -0.67
C ASP A 153 12.81 18.90 0.09
N ASN A 154 13.36 17.91 0.81
CA ASN A 154 12.62 16.88 1.54
C ASN A 154 11.66 16.05 0.65
N MET A 155 11.99 15.89 -0.63
CA MET A 155 11.26 15.05 -1.58
C MET A 155 12.07 13.83 -1.99
N TYR A 156 11.35 12.78 -2.35
CA TYR A 156 11.92 11.51 -2.77
C TYR A 156 11.13 10.90 -3.93
N VAL A 157 11.77 10.03 -4.72
CA VAL A 157 11.13 9.10 -5.65
C VAL A 157 11.27 7.67 -5.12
N ASP A 158 10.29 6.79 -5.38
CA ASP A 158 10.47 5.36 -5.11
C ASP A 158 11.38 4.75 -6.18
N GLN A 159 12.48 4.11 -5.77
CA GLN A 159 13.43 3.43 -6.64
C GLN A 159 12.98 2.01 -7.02
N SER A 160 11.98 1.47 -6.33
CA SER A 160 11.42 0.13 -6.54
C SER A 160 10.06 0.15 -7.24
N GLN A 161 9.30 1.25 -7.13
CA GLN A 161 7.96 1.40 -7.71
C GLN A 161 7.91 2.65 -8.58
N PRO A 162 7.87 2.52 -9.92
CA PRO A 162 7.79 3.70 -10.78
C PRO A 162 6.53 4.52 -10.46
N HIS A 163 6.55 5.79 -10.83
CA HIS A 163 5.40 6.71 -10.69
C HIS A 163 5.02 7.09 -9.25
N HIS A 164 5.83 6.69 -8.27
CA HIS A 164 5.64 7.03 -6.86
C HIS A 164 6.63 8.11 -6.42
N GLY A 165 6.11 9.17 -5.83
CA GLY A 165 6.89 10.23 -5.19
C GLY A 165 6.48 10.44 -3.74
N TYR A 166 7.37 11.02 -2.95
CA TYR A 166 7.16 11.30 -1.54
C TYR A 166 7.62 12.70 -1.19
N PHE A 167 7.02 13.28 -0.16
CA PHE A 167 7.55 14.48 0.49
C PHE A 167 7.26 14.45 2.00
N LEU A 168 8.16 15.02 2.80
CA LEU A 168 7.96 15.15 4.24
C LEU A 168 6.85 16.17 4.57
N ILE A 169 6.12 15.92 5.64
CA ILE A 169 5.16 16.85 6.26
C ILE A 169 5.55 17.11 7.72
N PRO A 170 5.18 18.27 8.29
CA PRO A 170 5.67 18.67 9.61
C PRO A 170 5.03 17.93 10.78
N GLN A 171 3.90 17.26 10.57
CA GLN A 171 3.15 16.55 11.61
C GLN A 171 2.30 15.43 10.99
N PRO A 172 2.00 14.36 11.76
CA PRO A 172 1.10 13.32 11.30
C PRO A 172 -0.32 13.87 11.12
N ILE A 173 -1.07 13.28 10.19
CA ILE A 173 -2.45 13.66 9.88
C ILE A 173 -3.32 12.41 10.00
N GLU A 174 -4.38 12.49 10.78
CA GLU A 174 -5.39 11.41 10.86
C GLU A 174 -6.02 11.18 9.48
N TRP A 175 -6.37 9.93 9.16
CA TRP A 175 -6.80 9.53 7.82
C TRP A 175 -8.03 10.31 7.32
N GLY A 176 -9.05 10.48 8.14
CA GLY A 176 -10.23 11.28 7.84
C GLY A 176 -9.88 12.73 7.47
N MET A 177 -9.05 13.38 8.28
CA MET A 177 -8.54 14.73 7.99
C MET A 177 -7.69 14.77 6.70
N PHE A 178 -6.84 13.77 6.49
CA PHE A 178 -6.00 13.66 5.30
C PHE A 178 -6.83 13.54 4.02
N LYS A 179 -7.97 12.84 4.06
CA LYS A 179 -8.89 12.75 2.92
C LYS A 179 -9.47 14.11 2.56
N GLU A 180 -9.95 14.87 3.54
CA GLU A 180 -10.51 16.20 3.29
C GLU A 180 -9.44 17.16 2.77
N LEU A 181 -8.25 17.14 3.38
CA LEU A 181 -7.10 17.91 2.89
C LEU A 181 -6.74 17.55 1.44
N THR A 182 -6.71 16.25 1.12
CA THR A 182 -6.40 15.78 -0.24
C THR A 182 -7.43 16.24 -1.27
N LYS A 183 -8.72 16.28 -0.89
CA LYS A 183 -9.77 16.86 -1.74
C LYS A 183 -9.51 18.35 -1.98
N GLU A 184 -9.13 19.11 -0.95
CA GLU A 184 -8.81 20.53 -1.08
C GLU A 184 -7.58 20.82 -1.94
N VAL A 185 -6.55 19.96 -1.87
CA VAL A 185 -5.38 20.03 -2.76
C VAL A 185 -5.81 19.83 -4.21
N LYS A 186 -6.71 18.88 -4.48
CA LYS A 186 -7.21 18.56 -5.82
C LYS A 186 -8.13 19.63 -6.43
N TYR A 187 -8.69 20.57 -5.65
CA TYR A 187 -9.46 21.68 -6.22
C TYR A 187 -8.64 22.60 -7.11
N GLU A 188 -7.32 22.59 -6.97
CA GLU A 188 -6.44 23.25 -7.93
C GLU A 188 -6.45 22.43 -9.22
N THR A 189 -7.14 22.94 -10.25
CA THR A 189 -7.42 22.21 -11.52
C THR A 189 -6.16 21.67 -12.16
N ASP A 190 -5.08 22.44 -12.05
CA ASP A 190 -3.80 22.02 -12.59
C ASP A 190 -3.30 20.78 -11.89
N LEU A 191 -3.58 20.54 -10.61
CA LEU A 191 -3.12 19.41 -9.78
C LEU A 191 -4.07 18.20 -9.77
N LEU A 192 -5.14 18.21 -10.57
CA LEU A 192 -6.07 17.08 -10.66
C LEU A 192 -5.37 15.77 -11.06
N PHE A 193 -5.97 14.63 -10.69
CA PHE A 193 -5.56 13.26 -11.05
C PHE A 193 -4.25 12.78 -10.38
N PHE A 194 -4.35 12.39 -9.10
CA PHE A 194 -3.31 11.63 -8.41
C PHE A 194 -3.93 10.81 -7.27
N ASP A 195 -3.29 9.71 -6.90
CA ASP A 195 -3.63 8.98 -5.68
C ASP A 195 -2.66 9.36 -4.54
N ALA A 196 -3.15 9.42 -3.31
CA ALA A 196 -2.40 9.91 -2.16
C ALA A 196 -2.54 8.98 -0.95
N ALA A 197 -1.46 8.81 -0.19
CA ALA A 197 -1.46 8.08 1.08
C ALA A 197 -0.64 8.83 2.11
N THR A 198 -0.98 8.65 3.38
CA THR A 198 -0.07 9.00 4.47
C THR A 198 0.95 7.88 4.64
N CYS A 199 2.17 8.26 4.97
CA CYS A 199 3.23 7.31 5.27
C CYS A 199 4.18 7.93 6.29
N TYR A 200 5.01 7.09 6.90
CA TYR A 200 6.05 7.52 7.80
C TYR A 200 7.22 6.56 7.73
N PHE A 201 8.40 6.98 8.18
CA PHE A 201 9.53 6.08 8.39
C PHE A 201 10.30 6.37 9.67
N PHE A 202 11.04 5.37 10.13
CA PHE A 202 11.94 5.48 11.27
C PHE A 202 13.35 5.81 10.83
N GLU A 203 13.97 6.79 11.49
CA GLU A 203 15.37 7.13 11.33
C GLU A 203 15.90 7.78 12.61
N GLY A 204 17.05 7.34 13.12
CA GLY A 204 17.70 7.98 14.25
C GLY A 204 16.82 8.13 15.50
N GLN A 205 16.02 7.11 15.82
CA GLN A 205 15.05 7.12 16.92
C GLN A 205 13.90 8.15 16.77
N LYS A 206 13.67 8.66 15.55
CA LYS A 206 12.59 9.57 15.22
C LYS A 206 11.66 8.97 14.18
N ILE A 207 10.45 9.51 14.11
CA ILE A 207 9.47 9.25 13.07
C ILE A 207 9.43 10.48 12.15
N TYR A 208 9.49 10.23 10.85
CA TYR A 208 9.35 11.24 9.82
C TYR A 208 8.08 10.98 9.04
N ASP A 209 7.12 11.90 9.13
CA ASP A 209 5.85 11.81 8.43
C ASP A 209 5.98 12.29 6.98
N MET A 210 5.28 11.59 6.08
CA MET A 210 5.35 11.78 4.65
C MET A 210 3.97 11.64 3.99
N VAL A 211 3.85 12.23 2.82
CA VAL A 211 2.77 11.92 1.88
C VAL A 211 3.36 11.23 0.66
N ARG A 212 2.76 10.09 0.29
CA ARG A 212 3.05 9.37 -0.95
C ARG A 212 2.07 9.82 -2.02
N ILE A 213 2.58 10.22 -3.18
CA ILE A 213 1.83 10.57 -4.37
C ILE A 213 2.07 9.50 -5.43
N TYR A 214 0.99 8.98 -6.02
CA TYR A 214 1.04 8.15 -7.20
C TYR A 214 0.39 8.88 -8.38
N ARG A 215 1.11 8.91 -9.51
CA ARG A 215 0.62 9.40 -10.80
C ARG A 215 1.54 8.88 -11.89
N GLU A 216 1.00 8.31 -12.97
CA GLU A 216 1.85 7.95 -14.11
C GLU A 216 2.62 9.17 -14.60
N ASN A 217 3.88 8.94 -14.99
CA ASN A 217 4.80 9.99 -15.44
C ASN A 217 4.90 11.18 -14.46
N LEU A 218 4.85 10.93 -13.14
CA LEU A 218 5.05 11.95 -12.11
C LEU A 218 6.41 12.65 -12.27
N SER A 219 6.38 13.92 -12.69
CA SER A 219 7.58 14.76 -12.78
C SER A 219 7.94 15.40 -11.44
N LEU A 220 9.20 15.85 -11.32
CA LEU A 220 9.68 16.58 -10.16
C LEU A 220 8.90 17.89 -9.93
N GLU A 221 8.67 18.68 -10.99
CA GLU A 221 7.91 19.93 -10.89
C GLU A 221 6.50 19.67 -10.39
N ARG A 222 5.90 18.56 -10.84
CA ARG A 222 4.55 18.17 -10.44
C ARG A 222 4.48 17.75 -8.98
N LEU A 223 5.41 16.91 -8.54
CA LEU A 223 5.52 16.51 -7.14
C LEU A 223 5.73 17.74 -6.23
N LYS A 224 6.58 18.67 -6.66
CA LYS A 224 6.83 19.94 -5.97
C LYS A 224 5.57 20.79 -5.83
N ALA A 225 4.81 20.96 -6.92
CA ALA A 225 3.56 21.72 -6.89
C ALA A 225 2.51 21.10 -5.96
N ILE A 226 2.37 19.76 -5.97
CA ILE A 226 1.49 19.04 -5.05
C ILE A 226 1.92 19.26 -3.60
N ARG A 227 3.20 19.05 -3.28
CA ARG A 227 3.76 19.27 -1.94
C ARG A 227 3.49 20.69 -1.45
N ASP A 228 3.82 21.70 -2.25
CA ASP A 228 3.68 23.11 -1.88
C ASP A 228 2.23 23.45 -1.55
N ARG A 229 1.28 22.85 -2.29
CA ARG A 229 -0.15 22.98 -1.99
C ARG A 229 -0.55 22.32 -0.67
N TYR A 230 -0.08 21.10 -0.40
CA TYR A 230 -0.30 20.43 0.89
C TYR A 230 0.23 21.28 2.05
N LEU A 231 1.47 21.75 1.98
CA LEU A 231 2.11 22.53 3.04
C LEU A 231 1.39 23.87 3.28
N LYS A 232 0.96 24.54 2.21
CA LYS A 232 0.18 25.78 2.29
C LYS A 232 -1.15 25.56 3.02
N LEU A 233 -1.88 24.48 2.72
CA LEU A 233 -3.15 24.19 3.38
C LEU A 233 -2.94 23.76 4.85
N LEU A 234 -1.94 22.93 5.12
CA LEU A 234 -1.59 22.53 6.49
C LEU A 234 -1.24 23.71 7.40
N SER A 235 -0.58 24.75 6.88
CA SER A 235 -0.30 25.97 7.66
C SER A 235 -1.56 26.72 8.11
N LYS A 236 -2.69 26.52 7.42
CA LYS A 236 -3.98 27.16 7.74
C LYS A 236 -4.84 26.35 8.71
N TRP A 237 -4.55 25.05 8.84
CA TRP A 237 -5.27 24.11 9.71
C TRP A 237 -4.69 24.04 11.12
N LYS A 238 -3.69 24.88 11.42
CA LYS A 238 -3.12 25.03 12.76
C LYS A 238 -4.04 25.79 13.70
#